data_AF-A0A7V2J6P9-F1
#
_entry.id   AF-A0A7V2J6P9-F1
#
_cell.length_a   1.000
_cell.length_b   1.000
_cell.length_c   1.000
_cell.angle_alpha   90.00
_cell.angle_beta   90.00
_cell.angle_gamma   90.00
#
_symmetry.space_group_name_H-M   'P 1'
#
loop_
_entity.id
_entity.type
_entity.pdbx_description
1 polymer ?
#
loop_
_entity_poly.entity_id
_entity_poly.type
_entity_poly.pdbx_seq_one_letter_code
_entity_poly.pdbx_strand_id
1 'polypeptide(L)'
;MTVGITMRGAILMDIEGVRLEPDLLRGVRVTRMGITKKASADLSRKLTRHSLNNDTVKEALILASKVHKYRMVLGELCISDDPNYTTGYIATRAHGYIRLPRIKKRGISYGGRVFFITGGEVKELIKYLQKEPVLINEIKPCSGRLKIKDILNSRKPRVS
;
A
#
# COMPACT_ATOMS: atom_id res chain seq x y z
N MET A 1 11.28 5.11 26.86
CA MET A 1 10.90 4.50 25.56
C MET A 1 9.65 5.19 25.07
N THR A 2 9.75 6.07 24.09
CA THR A 2 8.57 6.77 23.54
C THR A 2 7.79 5.75 22.73
N VAL A 3 6.73 5.20 23.32
CA VAL A 3 5.84 4.26 22.65
C VAL A 3 5.17 5.00 21.49
N GLY A 4 5.48 4.61 20.25
CA GLY A 4 4.85 5.18 19.07
C GLY A 4 3.35 4.88 19.12
N ILE A 5 2.53 5.93 19.10
CA ILE A 5 1.07 5.80 19.03
C ILE A 5 0.73 5.24 17.65
N THR A 6 -0.06 4.16 17.57
CA THR A 6 -0.58 3.64 16.30
C THR A 6 -1.42 4.73 15.63
N MET A 7 -0.95 5.21 14.47
CA MET A 7 -1.63 6.27 13.72
C MET A 7 -2.88 5.73 13.01
N ARG A 8 -3.87 6.59 12.84
CA ARG A 8 -5.14 6.25 12.16
C ARG A 8 -5.05 6.35 10.63
N GLY A 9 -3.92 6.80 10.09
CA GLY A 9 -3.67 7.08 8.68
C GLY A 9 -2.21 6.82 8.32
N ALA A 10 -1.81 7.25 7.13
CA ALA A 10 -0.44 7.08 6.63
C ALA A 10 0.45 8.28 6.96
N ILE A 11 1.73 7.98 7.18
CA ILE A 11 2.82 8.97 7.15
C ILE A 11 3.13 9.31 5.69
N LEU A 12 3.39 10.59 5.39
CA LEU A 12 4.00 11.02 4.13
C LEU A 12 5.47 11.31 4.41
N MET A 13 6.36 10.42 3.98
CA MET A 13 7.79 10.52 4.24
C MET A 13 8.52 10.86 2.95
N ASP A 14 9.31 11.93 2.93
CA ASP A 14 10.14 12.25 1.77
C ASP A 14 11.41 11.36 1.71
N ILE A 15 12.23 11.60 0.69
CA ILE A 15 13.46 10.82 0.44
C ILE A 15 14.56 11.06 1.49
N GLU A 16 14.48 12.17 2.24
CA GLU A 16 15.41 12.51 3.33
C GLU A 16 14.91 11.98 4.68
N GLY A 17 13.73 11.34 4.71
CA GLY A 17 13.12 10.79 5.92
C GLY A 17 12.27 11.79 6.71
N VAL A 18 11.97 12.96 6.14
CA VAL A 18 11.16 14.00 6.78
C VAL A 18 9.67 13.70 6.59
N ARG A 19 8.89 13.87 7.66
CA ARG A 19 7.42 13.72 7.64
C ARG A 19 6.77 15.00 7.14
N LEU A 20 5.92 14.90 6.12
CA LEU A 20 5.30 16.03 5.43
C LEU A 20 3.78 16.10 5.59
N GLU A 21 3.15 15.12 6.26
CA GLU A 21 1.73 15.24 6.60
C GLU A 21 1.47 16.33 7.66
N PRO A 22 0.37 17.09 7.56
CA PRO A 22 0.10 18.22 8.45
C PRO A 22 -0.29 17.81 9.88
N ASP A 23 -0.83 16.60 10.08
CA ASP A 23 -1.18 16.07 11.40
C ASP A 23 -0.42 14.77 11.65
N LEU A 24 0.65 14.88 12.45
CA LEU A 24 1.57 13.78 12.75
C LEU A 24 0.97 12.71 13.67
N LEU A 25 -0.17 12.96 14.31
CA LEU A 25 -0.84 11.96 15.17
C LEU A 25 -1.93 11.21 14.39
N ARG A 26 -2.61 11.90 13.47
CA ARG A 26 -3.67 11.33 12.65
C ARG A 26 -3.15 10.65 11.39
N GLY A 27 -2.19 11.26 10.70
CA GLY A 27 -1.77 10.89 9.36
C GLY A 27 -2.82 11.19 8.29
N VAL A 28 -2.53 10.76 7.06
CA VAL A 28 -3.41 10.93 5.90
C VAL A 28 -4.24 9.67 5.66
N ARG A 29 -5.57 9.78 5.65
CA ARG A 29 -6.46 8.64 5.40
C ARG A 29 -6.83 8.53 3.92
N VAL A 30 -6.49 7.43 3.28
CA VAL A 30 -6.98 7.15 1.93
C VAL A 30 -8.46 6.75 2.02
N THR A 31 -9.31 7.46 1.28
CA THR A 31 -10.77 7.22 1.25
C THR A 31 -11.30 7.31 -0.18
N ARG A 32 -12.60 7.10 -0.38
CA ARG A 32 -13.27 7.23 -1.69
C ARG A 32 -12.59 6.36 -2.76
N MET A 33 -12.36 5.11 -2.43
CA MET A 33 -11.80 4.11 -3.31
C MET A 33 -12.79 2.96 -3.45
N GLY A 34 -12.84 2.36 -4.63
CA GLY A 34 -13.67 1.20 -4.89
C GLY A 34 -13.14 0.41 -6.08
N ILE A 35 -13.89 -0.62 -6.45
CA ILE A 35 -13.56 -1.54 -7.54
C ILE A 35 -14.83 -1.84 -8.33
N THR A 36 -14.72 -1.92 -9.66
CA THR A 36 -15.88 -2.29 -10.49
C THR A 36 -16.26 -3.75 -10.26
N LYS A 37 -17.52 -4.12 -10.51
CA LYS A 37 -18.00 -5.52 -10.37
C LYS A 37 -17.13 -6.49 -11.19
N LYS A 38 -16.81 -6.12 -12.44
CA LYS A 38 -15.97 -6.92 -13.34
C LYS A 38 -14.56 -7.12 -12.78
N ALA A 39 -13.92 -6.04 -12.32
CA ALA A 39 -12.58 -6.12 -11.74
C ALA A 39 -12.56 -6.90 -10.42
N SER A 40 -13.60 -6.77 -9.59
CA SER A 40 -13.74 -7.50 -8.33
C SER A 40 -13.85 -9.01 -8.55
N ALA A 41 -14.62 -9.43 -9.56
CA ALA A 41 -14.72 -10.84 -9.95
C ALA A 41 -13.37 -11.40 -10.45
N ASP A 42 -12.65 -10.63 -11.28
CA ASP A 42 -11.32 -11.05 -11.76
C ASP A 42 -10.29 -11.12 -10.63
N LEU A 43 -10.28 -10.12 -9.73
CA LEU A 43 -9.42 -10.09 -8.56
C LEU A 43 -9.68 -11.30 -7.67
N SER A 44 -10.95 -11.59 -7.36
CA SER A 44 -11.32 -12.74 -6.53
C SER A 44 -10.85 -14.05 -7.14
N ARG A 45 -11.04 -14.24 -8.46
CA ARG A 45 -10.57 -15.43 -9.17
C ARG A 45 -9.05 -15.59 -9.08
N LYS A 46 -8.29 -14.51 -9.29
CA LYS A 46 -6.82 -14.51 -9.22
C LYS A 46 -6.31 -14.79 -7.80
N LEU A 47 -6.90 -14.16 -6.79
CA LEU A 47 -6.52 -14.35 -5.39
C LEU A 47 -6.84 -15.76 -4.87
N THR A 48 -7.95 -16.38 -5.31
CA THR A 48 -8.32 -17.75 -4.91
C THR A 48 -7.25 -18.75 -5.30
N ARG A 49 -6.63 -18.61 -6.48
CA ARG A 49 -5.53 -19.48 -6.95
C ARG A 49 -4.31 -19.47 -6.04
N HIS A 50 -4.19 -18.46 -5.19
CA HIS A 50 -3.08 -18.31 -4.24
C HIS A 50 -3.51 -18.42 -2.77
N SER A 51 -4.78 -18.80 -2.51
CA SER A 51 -5.37 -18.82 -1.15
C SER A 51 -5.32 -17.46 -0.44
N LEU A 52 -5.48 -16.37 -1.20
CA LEU A 52 -5.42 -14.97 -0.72
C LEU A 52 -6.74 -14.21 -0.87
N ASN A 53 -7.83 -14.90 -1.22
CA ASN A 53 -9.12 -14.27 -1.47
C ASN A 53 -9.85 -13.94 -0.15
N ASN A 54 -9.41 -12.87 0.52
CA ASN A 54 -10.03 -12.31 1.72
C ASN A 54 -10.13 -10.78 1.61
N ASP A 55 -11.01 -10.18 2.41
CA ASP A 55 -11.31 -8.76 2.33
C ASP A 55 -10.13 -7.88 2.71
N THR A 56 -9.33 -8.28 3.72
CA THR A 56 -8.10 -7.57 4.11
C THR A 56 -7.14 -7.40 2.93
N VAL A 57 -6.93 -8.45 2.13
CA VAL A 57 -6.05 -8.40 0.96
C VAL A 57 -6.67 -7.55 -0.15
N LYS A 58 -7.98 -7.67 -0.40
CA LYS A 58 -8.68 -6.90 -1.43
C LYS A 58 -8.66 -5.40 -1.13
N GLU A 59 -8.99 -5.02 0.09
CA GLU A 59 -9.01 -3.63 0.54
C GLU A 59 -7.60 -3.01 0.46
N ALA A 60 -6.58 -3.73 0.96
CA ALA A 60 -5.20 -3.28 0.87
C ALA A 60 -4.73 -3.09 -0.58
N LEU A 61 -5.09 -3.99 -1.49
CA LEU A 61 -4.78 -3.87 -2.92
C LEU A 61 -5.47 -2.67 -3.56
N ILE A 62 -6.75 -2.42 -3.27
CA ILE A 62 -7.51 -1.27 -3.79
C ILE A 62 -6.88 0.04 -3.29
N LEU A 63 -6.55 0.11 -2.00
CA LEU A 63 -5.87 1.26 -1.39
C LEU A 63 -4.53 1.53 -2.06
N ALA A 64 -3.65 0.52 -2.11
CA ALA A 64 -2.34 0.63 -2.74
C ALA A 64 -2.46 1.06 -4.21
N SER A 65 -3.45 0.53 -4.94
CA SER A 65 -3.69 0.86 -6.34
C SER A 65 -4.07 2.33 -6.53
N LYS A 66 -4.93 2.88 -5.64
CA LYS A 66 -5.25 4.31 -5.64
C LYS A 66 -4.00 5.14 -5.33
N VAL A 67 -3.30 4.82 -4.23
CA VAL A 67 -2.10 5.54 -3.78
C VAL A 67 -1.05 5.65 -4.89
N HIS A 68 -0.72 4.51 -5.51
CA HIS A 68 0.32 4.45 -6.53
C HIS A 68 -0.08 5.05 -7.88
N LYS A 69 -1.33 5.51 -8.07
CA LYS A 69 -1.70 6.26 -9.27
C LYS A 69 -1.10 7.67 -9.26
N TYR A 70 -0.91 8.26 -8.09
CA TYR A 70 -0.34 9.60 -7.95
C TYR A 70 1.19 9.57 -8.08
N ARG A 71 1.75 10.40 -8.98
CA ARG A 71 3.18 10.32 -9.39
C ARG A 71 4.17 10.63 -8.28
N MET A 72 3.78 11.46 -7.31
CA MET A 72 4.62 11.82 -6.17
C MET A 72 4.92 10.62 -5.26
N VAL A 73 4.09 9.57 -5.28
CA VAL A 73 4.29 8.38 -4.44
C VAL A 73 5.23 7.39 -5.13
N LEU A 74 6.41 7.22 -4.53
CA LEU A 74 7.48 6.34 -5.00
C LEU A 74 7.29 4.90 -4.49
N GLY A 75 6.86 4.77 -3.24
CA GLY A 75 6.77 3.50 -2.54
C GLY A 75 5.77 3.54 -1.39
N GLU A 76 5.38 2.36 -0.93
CA GLU A 76 4.51 2.19 0.22
C GLU A 76 5.01 1.01 1.07
N LEU A 77 5.02 1.17 2.40
CA LEU A 77 5.18 0.08 3.37
C LEU A 77 3.95 0.06 4.28
N CYS A 78 3.36 -1.12 4.46
CA CYS A 78 2.23 -1.31 5.36
C CYS A 78 2.44 -2.54 6.25
N ILE A 79 2.22 -2.35 7.55
CA ILE A 79 2.17 -3.40 8.56
C ILE A 79 0.83 -3.26 9.27
N SER A 80 0.05 -4.34 9.33
CA SER A 80 -1.22 -4.32 10.06
C SER A 80 -0.97 -4.04 11.55
N ASP A 81 -1.90 -3.33 12.18
CA ASP A 81 -1.99 -3.12 13.63
C ASP A 81 -2.75 -4.27 14.34
N ASP A 82 -3.46 -5.14 13.62
CA ASP A 82 -4.09 -6.35 14.18
C ASP A 82 -3.02 -7.31 14.73
N PRO A 83 -3.00 -7.64 16.03
CA PRO A 83 -2.02 -8.53 16.64
C PRO A 83 -2.00 -9.94 16.05
N ASN A 84 -3.09 -10.39 15.41
CA ASN A 84 -3.20 -11.69 14.78
C ASN A 84 -2.77 -11.68 13.30
N TYR A 85 -2.75 -10.51 12.66
CA TYR A 85 -2.37 -10.37 11.25
C TYR A 85 -0.89 -9.98 11.11
N THR A 86 -0.04 -10.97 10.89
CA THR A 86 1.43 -10.78 10.80
C THR A 86 1.94 -10.53 9.39
N THR A 87 1.06 -10.38 8.41
CA THR A 87 1.45 -10.08 7.02
C THR A 87 1.39 -8.58 6.76
N GLY A 88 2.45 -8.03 6.18
CA GLY A 88 2.46 -6.68 5.63
C GLY A 88 2.63 -6.71 4.13
N TYR A 89 2.95 -5.56 3.55
CA TYR A 89 3.35 -5.47 2.15
C TYR A 89 4.25 -4.27 1.87
N ILE A 90 4.96 -4.35 0.76
CA ILE A 90 5.57 -3.22 0.07
C ILE A 90 4.87 -3.06 -1.28
N ALA A 91 4.61 -1.82 -1.69
CA ALA A 91 4.12 -1.53 -3.02
C ALA A 91 4.98 -0.47 -3.72
N THR A 92 5.21 -0.67 -5.01
CA THR A 92 5.89 0.29 -5.90
C THR A 92 5.28 0.20 -7.30
N ARG A 93 5.44 1.26 -8.10
CA ARG A 93 4.97 1.21 -9.51
C ARG A 93 5.75 0.20 -10.35
N ALA A 94 7.02 -0.05 -10.02
CA ALA A 94 7.89 -0.95 -10.77
C ALA A 94 7.62 -2.43 -10.46
N HIS A 95 7.36 -2.78 -9.20
CA HIS A 95 7.24 -4.18 -8.76
C HIS A 95 5.81 -4.57 -8.33
N GLY A 96 4.87 -3.63 -8.36
CA GLY A 96 3.49 -3.87 -7.94
C GLY A 96 3.38 -4.04 -6.43
N TYR A 97 2.40 -4.85 -6.00
CA TYR A 97 2.07 -5.12 -4.60
C TYR A 97 2.70 -6.44 -4.14
N ILE A 98 3.68 -6.36 -3.23
CA ILE A 98 4.46 -7.49 -2.74
C ILE A 98 4.10 -7.76 -1.28
N ARG A 99 3.51 -8.92 -1.01
CA ARG A 99 3.16 -9.35 0.36
C ARG A 99 4.40 -9.83 1.11
N LEU A 100 4.51 -9.42 2.37
CA LEU A 100 5.60 -9.77 3.28
C LEU A 100 5.03 -10.55 4.48
N PRO A 101 5.01 -11.89 4.43
CA PRO A 101 4.55 -12.69 5.56
C PRO A 101 5.50 -12.55 6.74
N ARG A 102 4.97 -12.58 7.98
CA ARG A 102 5.74 -12.53 9.23
C ARG A 102 6.61 -11.26 9.40
N ILE A 103 6.13 -10.13 8.90
CA ILE A 103 6.82 -8.83 9.05
C ILE A 103 6.85 -8.34 10.50
N LYS A 104 5.92 -8.83 11.33
CA LYS A 104 5.88 -8.60 12.78
C LYS A 104 5.63 -9.90 13.54
N LYS A 105 6.02 -9.93 14.82
CA LYS A 105 5.67 -11.02 15.74
C LYS A 105 4.17 -11.01 16.03
N ARG A 106 3.57 -12.20 16.18
CA ARG A 106 2.18 -12.34 16.63
C ARG A 106 2.02 -11.75 18.03
N GLY A 107 0.88 -11.12 18.29
CA GLY A 107 0.59 -10.45 19.57
C GLY A 107 1.04 -8.98 19.60
N ILE A 108 1.84 -8.53 18.63
CA ILE A 108 2.27 -7.12 18.54
C ILE A 108 1.18 -6.30 17.85
N SER A 109 0.60 -5.33 18.57
CA SER A 109 -0.42 -4.40 18.08
C SER A 109 0.17 -3.16 17.38
N TYR A 110 1.49 -3.06 17.26
CA TYR A 110 2.13 -1.98 16.52
C TYR A 110 2.10 -2.28 15.01
N GLY A 111 1.53 -1.34 14.28
CA GLY A 111 1.44 -1.33 12.83
C GLY A 111 1.49 0.09 12.30
N GLY A 112 1.29 0.25 11.00
CA GLY A 112 1.29 1.56 10.38
C GLY A 112 1.44 1.48 8.88
N ARG A 113 1.36 2.66 8.26
CA ARG A 113 1.48 2.84 6.82
C ARG A 113 2.35 4.05 6.53
N VAL A 114 3.30 3.90 5.62
CA VAL A 114 4.16 4.98 5.15
C VAL A 114 4.07 5.04 3.63
N PHE A 115 3.82 6.23 3.11
CA PHE A 115 4.00 6.55 1.69
C PHE A 115 5.31 7.30 1.53
N PHE A 116 6.25 6.67 0.82
CA PHE A 116 7.50 7.31 0.42
C PHE A 116 7.23 8.19 -0.79
N ILE A 117 7.51 9.48 -0.66
CA ILE A 117 7.22 10.51 -1.66
C ILE A 117 8.48 11.24 -2.10
N THR A 118 8.43 11.90 -3.26
CA THR A 118 9.55 12.72 -3.75
C THR A 118 9.86 13.92 -2.86
N GLY A 119 8.92 14.36 -2.01
CA GLY A 119 8.98 15.62 -1.26
C GLY A 119 8.21 16.76 -1.93
N GLY A 120 8.27 17.94 -1.33
CA GLY A 120 7.58 19.15 -1.81
C GLY A 120 6.18 19.38 -1.21
N GLU A 121 5.38 20.24 -1.85
CA GLU A 121 4.03 20.58 -1.37
C GLU A 121 3.07 19.40 -1.53
N VAL A 122 2.52 18.91 -0.41
CA VAL A 122 1.67 17.70 -0.37
C VAL A 122 0.16 17.98 -0.47
N LYS A 123 -0.26 19.25 -0.60
CA LYS A 123 -1.68 19.64 -0.53
C LYS A 123 -2.55 18.91 -1.56
N GLU A 124 -2.12 18.88 -2.82
CA GLU A 124 -2.87 18.19 -3.89
C GLU A 124 -2.80 16.66 -3.75
N LEU A 125 -1.68 16.10 -3.27
CA LEU A 125 -1.60 14.68 -2.92
C LEU A 125 -2.61 14.32 -1.83
N ILE A 126 -2.68 15.11 -0.74
CA ILE A 126 -3.62 14.87 0.36
C ILE A 126 -5.07 14.99 -0.13
N LYS A 127 -5.37 15.99 -0.97
CA LYS A 127 -6.69 16.16 -1.58
C LYS A 127 -7.05 14.93 -2.43
N TYR A 128 -6.13 14.45 -3.27
CA TYR A 128 -6.33 13.23 -4.05
C TYR A 128 -6.63 12.01 -3.15
N LEU A 129 -5.79 11.77 -2.14
CA LEU A 129 -5.93 10.61 -1.25
C LEU A 129 -7.24 10.64 -0.45
N GLN A 130 -7.67 11.81 0.03
CA GLN A 130 -8.83 11.95 0.92
C GLN A 130 -10.16 12.31 0.24
N LYS A 131 -10.13 12.91 -0.96
CA LYS A 131 -11.33 13.53 -1.56
C LYS A 131 -11.62 13.07 -2.98
N GLU A 132 -10.65 12.59 -3.75
CA GLU A 132 -10.91 12.17 -5.12
C GLU A 132 -11.46 10.73 -5.19
N PRO A 133 -12.64 10.50 -5.79
CA PRO A 133 -13.16 9.15 -5.99
C PRO A 133 -12.37 8.38 -7.05
N VAL A 134 -11.94 7.16 -6.74
CA VAL A 134 -11.21 6.28 -7.67
C VAL A 134 -11.85 4.89 -7.71
N LEU A 135 -12.14 4.41 -8.91
CA LEU A 135 -12.63 3.05 -9.14
C LEU A 135 -11.59 2.23 -9.91
N ILE A 136 -11.15 1.12 -9.30
CA ILE A 136 -10.28 0.15 -9.95
C ILE A 136 -11.11 -0.66 -10.95
N ASN A 137 -10.73 -0.63 -12.21
CA ASN A 137 -11.43 -1.30 -13.31
C ASN A 137 -10.61 -2.40 -14.01
N GLU A 138 -9.32 -2.51 -13.69
CA GLU A 138 -8.40 -3.48 -14.28
C GLU A 138 -7.55 -4.17 -13.19
N ILE A 139 -7.31 -5.46 -13.36
CA ILE A 139 -6.47 -6.26 -12.45
C ILE A 139 -5.27 -6.79 -13.23
N LYS A 140 -4.06 -6.39 -12.82
CA LYS A 140 -2.82 -6.91 -13.40
C LYS A 140 -2.59 -8.38 -12.98
N PRO A 141 -1.67 -9.11 -13.62
CA PRO A 141 -1.36 -10.49 -13.24
C PRO A 141 -0.94 -10.60 -11.77
N CYS A 142 -1.34 -11.70 -11.12
CA CYS A 142 -0.86 -12.06 -9.80
C CYS A 142 0.18 -13.17 -9.93
N SER A 143 1.34 -12.97 -9.35
CA SER A 143 2.38 -13.98 -9.24
C SER A 143 2.33 -14.63 -7.86
N GLY A 144 2.75 -15.89 -7.76
CA GLY A 144 2.85 -16.61 -6.50
C GLY A 144 4.02 -16.16 -5.64
N ARG A 145 4.68 -17.11 -4.97
CA ARG A 145 5.89 -16.82 -4.18
C ARG A 145 7.05 -16.48 -5.12
N LEU A 146 7.75 -15.39 -4.81
CA LEU A 146 8.93 -14.92 -5.54
C LEU A 146 10.14 -14.94 -4.59
N LYS A 147 11.35 -15.18 -5.11
CA LYS A 147 12.57 -14.94 -4.33
C LYS A 147 12.94 -13.47 -4.42
N ILE A 148 13.56 -12.94 -3.37
CA ILE A 148 14.02 -11.54 -3.32
C ILE A 148 14.97 -11.23 -4.50
N LYS A 149 15.86 -12.17 -4.84
CA LYS A 149 16.78 -12.01 -5.99
C LYS A 149 16.02 -11.80 -7.30
N ASP A 150 14.92 -12.51 -7.52
CA ASP A 150 14.11 -12.39 -8.74
C ASP A 150 13.45 -11.01 -8.83
N ILE A 151 12.97 -10.49 -7.69
CA ILE A 151 12.41 -9.13 -7.59
C ILE A 151 13.48 -8.08 -7.90
N LEU A 152 14.65 -8.15 -7.24
CA LEU A 152 15.72 -7.15 -7.40
C LEU A 152 16.38 -7.19 -8.78
N ASN A 153 16.48 -8.37 -9.39
CA ASN A 153 17.11 -8.55 -10.70
C ASN A 153 16.16 -8.27 -11.86
N SER A 154 14.85 -8.13 -11.59
CA SER A 154 13.86 -7.72 -12.60
C SER A 154 13.98 -6.22 -12.93
N ARG A 155 15.07 -5.78 -13.56
CA ARG A 155 15.16 -4.44 -14.17
C ARG A 155 14.99 -4.50 -15.68
N LYS A 156 13.89 -3.90 -16.16
CA LYS A 156 13.92 -2.58 -16.82
C LYS A 156 12.51 -1.97 -16.82
N PRO A 157 12.34 -0.69 -16.41
CA PRO A 157 11.13 0.04 -16.78
C PRO A 157 11.10 0.19 -18.30
N ARG A 158 9.99 -0.21 -18.94
CA ARG A 158 9.67 0.33 -20.28
C ARG A 158 9.29 1.79 -20.05
N VAL A 159 10.23 2.68 -20.31
CA VAL A 159 9.92 4.08 -20.62
C VAL A 159 9.69 4.13 -22.12
N SER A 160 8.42 4.11 -22.50
CA SER A 160 7.88 4.61 -23.77
C SER A 160 6.40 4.88 -23.55
#